data_AF-A0A529GIA4-F1
#
_entry.id   AF-A0A529GIA4-F1
#
_cell.length_a   1.000
_cell.length_b   1.000
_cell.length_c   1.000
_cell.angle_alpha   90.00
_cell.angle_beta   90.00
_cell.angle_gamma   90.00
#
_symmetry.space_group_name_H-M   'P 1'
#
loop_
_entity.id
_entity.type
_entity.pdbx_description
1 polymer ?
#
loop_
_entity_poly.entity_id
_entity_poly.type
_entity_poly.pdbx_seq_one_letter_code
_entity_poly.pdbx_strand_id
1 'polypeptide(L)' 'VFSVPGAREALLHQHRAIYAAIKAGDPAAARQAAMDHISYVERSMLEAERSGDWQRVSRLRLRQRSDAGDGAKTTN' A
#
# COMPACT_ATOMS: atom_id res chain seq x y z
N VAL A 1 -0.05 4.44 2.23
CA VAL A 1 0.91 3.31 2.31
C VAL A 1 0.94 2.71 3.72
N PHE A 2 1.24 3.47 4.78
CA PHE A 2 1.39 2.93 6.15
C PHE A 2 0.09 2.74 6.96
N SER A 3 -1.07 3.03 6.38
CA SER A 3 -2.38 2.98 7.04
C SER A 3 -3.08 1.61 6.91
N VAL A 4 -2.45 0.63 6.25
CA VAL A 4 -2.98 -0.74 6.15
C VAL A 4 -2.68 -1.49 7.45
N PRO A 5 -3.68 -2.07 8.13
CA PRO A 5 -3.47 -2.88 9.34
C PRO A 5 -2.42 -3.97 9.10
N GLY A 6 -1.46 -4.12 10.00
CA GLY A 6 -0.40 -5.14 9.92
C GLY A 6 0.85 -4.72 9.13
N ALA A 7 0.79 -3.70 8.25
CA ALA A 7 1.95 -3.25 7.49
C ALA A 7 3.09 -2.74 8.41
N ARG A 8 2.72 -2.07 9.51
CA ARG A 8 3.68 -1.59 10.51
C ARG A 8 4.43 -2.73 11.19
N GLU A 9 3.74 -3.80 11.57
CA GLU A 9 4.35 -4.96 12.20
C GLU A 9 5.24 -5.73 11.23
N ALA A 10 4.81 -5.87 9.97
CA ALA A 10 5.62 -6.50 8.92
C ALA A 10 6.92 -5.72 8.64
N LEU A 11 6.86 -4.39 8.59
CA LEU A 11 8.05 -3.55 8.42
C LEU A 11 8.99 -3.66 9.63
N LEU A 12 8.44 -3.62 10.86
CA LEU A 12 9.24 -3.75 12.07
C LEU A 12 9.93 -5.11 12.16
N HIS A 13 9.24 -6.19 11.77
CA HIS A 13 9.82 -7.52 11.68
C HIS A 13 10.99 -7.57 10.69
N GLN A 14 10.83 -7.01 9.50
CA GLN A 14 11.89 -6.97 8.49
C GLN A 14 13.10 -6.14 8.95
N HIS A 15 12.88 -4.99 9.59
CA HIS A 15 13.98 -4.21 10.20
C HIS A 15 14.74 -4.99 11.26
N ARG A 16 14.04 -5.76 12.10
CA ARG A 16 14.68 -6.63 13.10
C ARG A 16 15.49 -7.75 12.46
N ALA A 17 15.04 -8.32 11.34
CA ALA A 17 15.77 -9.35 10.61
C ALA A 17 17.09 -8.81 10.04
N ILE A 18 17.07 -7.62 9.44
CA ILE A 18 18.29 -6.92 8.96
C ILE A 18 19.25 -6.68 10.13
N TYR A 19 18.74 -6.12 11.23
CA TYR A 19 19.56 -5.87 12.43
C TYR A 19 20.18 -7.16 12.99
N ALA A 20 19.41 -8.24 13.07
CA ALA A 20 19.89 -9.52 13.58
C ALA A 20 21.03 -10.08 12.73
N ALA A 21 20.91 -10.03 11.40
CA ALA A 21 21.95 -10.48 10.48
C ALA A 21 23.24 -9.64 10.59
N ILE A 22 23.10 -8.31 10.70
CA ILE A 22 24.24 -7.40 10.93
C ILE A 22 24.91 -7.71 12.26
N LYS A 23 24.12 -7.87 13.34
CA LYS A 23 24.64 -8.17 14.68
C LYS A 23 25.35 -9.52 14.73
N ALA A 24 24.89 -10.50 13.95
CA ALA A 24 25.53 -11.80 13.82
C ALA A 24 26.83 -11.77 12.99
N GLY A 25 27.13 -10.65 12.33
CA GLY A 25 28.30 -10.54 11.45
C GLY A 25 28.15 -11.33 10.15
N ASP A 26 26.92 -11.60 9.70
CA ASP A 26 26.64 -12.30 8.45
C ASP A 26 26.28 -11.28 7.34
N PRO A 27 27.27 -10.88 6.50
CA PRO A 27 27.04 -9.91 5.44
C PRO A 27 26.12 -10.44 4.34
N ALA A 28 26.09 -11.75 4.09
CA ALA A 28 25.26 -12.35 3.05
C ALA A 28 23.79 -12.32 3.48
N ALA A 29 23.50 -12.75 4.72
CA ALA A 29 22.16 -12.69 5.28
C ALA A 29 21.67 -11.24 5.42
N ALA A 30 22.54 -10.32 5.85
CA ALA A 30 22.17 -8.90 5.97
C ALA A 30 21.81 -8.29 4.61
N ARG A 31 22.58 -8.62 3.56
CA ARG A 31 22.29 -8.18 2.19
C ARG A 31 20.97 -8.74 1.70
N GLN A 32 20.73 -10.04 1.90
CA GLN A 32 19.46 -10.66 1.49
C GLN A 32 18.27 -10.02 2.19
N ALA A 33 18.32 -9.89 3.52
CA ALA A 33 17.24 -9.28 4.31
C ALA A 33 16.95 -7.83 3.89
N ALA A 34 17.99 -7.07 3.53
CA ALA A 34 17.83 -5.70 3.03
C ALA A 34 17.16 -5.68 1.64
N MET A 35 17.53 -6.59 0.73
CA MET A 35 16.88 -6.70 -0.58
C MET A 35 15.41 -7.10 -0.45
N ASP A 36 15.11 -8.08 0.41
CA ASP A 36 13.74 -8.51 0.68
C ASP A 36 12.89 -7.34 1.20
N HIS A 37 13.48 -6.52 2.08
CA HIS A 37 12.83 -5.31 2.59
C HIS A 37 12.53 -4.29 1.50
N ILE A 38 13.49 -3.98 0.63
CA ILE A 38 13.29 -3.04 -0.48
C ILE A 38 12.18 -3.55 -1.40
N SER A 39 12.21 -4.82 -1.80
CA SER A 39 11.17 -5.42 -2.64
C SER A 39 9.79 -5.46 -1.96
N TYR A 40 9.73 -5.58 -0.64
CA TYR A 40 8.47 -5.47 0.09
C TYR A 40 7.93 -4.04 0.08
N VAL A 41 8.77 -3.03 0.31
CA VAL A 41 8.38 -1.62 0.30
C VAL A 41 7.90 -1.21 -1.09
N GLU A 42 8.64 -1.56 -2.14
CA GLU A 42 8.26 -1.30 -3.53
C GLU A 42 6.87 -1.87 -3.86
N ARG A 43 6.65 -3.15 -3.55
CA ARG A 43 5.33 -3.79 -3.75
C ARG A 43 4.24 -3.09 -2.95
N SER A 44 4.50 -2.78 -1.69
CA SER A 44 3.52 -2.14 -0.80
C SER A 44 3.16 -0.73 -1.27
N MET A 45 4.11 0.01 -1.86
CA MET A 45 3.85 1.32 -2.46
C MET A 45 2.98 1.20 -3.70
N LEU A 46 3.31 0.28 -4.62
CA LEU A 46 2.51 0.02 -5.83
C LEU A 46 1.07 -0.40 -5.50
N GLU A 47 0.91 -1.24 -4.47
CA GLU A 47 -0.41 -1.72 -4.04
C GLU A 47 -1.25 -0.60 -3.41
N ALA A 48 -0.61 0.29 -2.65
CA ALA A 48 -1.25 1.47 -2.09
C ALA A 48 -1.65 2.49 -3.17
N GLU A 49 -0.83 2.69 -4.20
CA GLU A 49 -1.17 3.54 -5.35
C GLU A 49 -2.39 3.01 -6.10
N ARG A 50 -2.37 1.71 -6.48
CA ARG A 50 -3.52 1.06 -7.14
C ARG A 50 -4.80 1.15 -6.31
N SER A 51 -4.70 0.94 -5.00
CA SER A 51 -5.85 1.05 -4.10
C SER A 51 -6.40 2.49 -4.04
N GLY A 52 -5.52 3.50 -4.05
CA GLY A 52 -5.92 4.90 -4.13
C GLY A 52 -6.62 5.24 -5.45
N ASP A 53 -6.12 4.73 -6.57
CA ASP A 53 -6.74 4.88 -7.89
C ASP A 53 -8.15 4.31 -7.93
N TRP A 54 -8.34 3.10 -7.40
CA TRP A 54 -9.65 2.46 -7.35
C TRP A 54 -10.65 3.23 -6.49
N GLN A 55 -10.23 3.76 -5.33
CA GLN A 55 -11.10 4.59 -4.50
C GLN A 55 -11.51 5.89 -5.20
N ARG A 56 -10.58 6.51 -5.94
CA ARG A 56 -10.85 7.71 -6.73
C ARG A 56 -11.85 7.43 -7.87
N VAL A 57 -11.64 6.35 -8.63
CA VAL A 57 -12.56 5.95 -9.71
C VAL A 57 -13.93 5.57 -9.15
N SER A 58 -13.99 4.84 -8.04
CA SER A 58 -15.24 4.50 -7.35
C SER A 58 -16.03 5.75 -6.93
N ARG A 59 -15.34 6.74 -6.34
CA ARG A 59 -15.95 8.02 -5.95
C ARG A 59 -16.44 8.83 -7.15
N LEU A 60 -15.71 8.82 -8.26
CA LEU A 60 -16.14 9.46 -9.51
C LEU A 60 -17.41 8.80 -10.06
N ARG A 61 -17.44 7.46 -10.13
CA ARG A 61 -18.62 6.69 -10.58
C ARG A 61 -19.84 6.95 -9.70
N LEU A 62 -19.65 7.07 -8.39
CA LEU A 62 -20.73 7.40 -7.46
C LEU A 62 -21.28 8.80 -7.74
N ARG A 63 -20.42 9.81 -7.88
CA ARG A 63 -20.82 11.18 -8.20
C ARG A 63 -21.59 11.27 -9.52
N GLN A 64 -21.09 10.63 -10.58
CA GLN A 64 -21.77 10.60 -11.88
C GLN A 64 -23.16 9.96 -11.82
N ARG A 65 -23.35 8.95 -10.98
CA ARG A 65 -24.66 8.32 -10.76
C ARG A 65 -25.63 9.21 -10.00
N SER A 66 -25.15 9.93 -8.99
CA SER A 66 -25.93 10.94 -8.26
C SER A 66 -26.38 12.06 -9.20
N ASP A 67 -25.46 12.57 -10.02
CA ASP A 67 -25.71 13.67 -10.97
C ASP A 67 -26.71 13.25 -12.08
N ALA A 68 -26.56 12.03 -12.61
CA ALA A 68 -27.51 11.47 -13.57
C ALA A 68 -28.90 11.16 -12.96
N GLY A 69 -28.98 10.94 -11.64
CA GLY A 69 -30.24 10.72 -10.93
C GLY A 69 -31.02 12.01 -10.63
N ASP A 70 -30.34 13.15 -10.50
CA ASP A 70 -30.96 14.47 -10.28
C ASP A 70 -31.47 15.08 -11.60
N GLY A 71 -30.78 14.86 -12.72
CA GLY A 71 -31.23 15.33 -14.04
C GLY A 71 -32.54 14.68 -14.55
N ALA A 72 -32.94 13.55 -13.97
CA ALA A 72 -34.20 12.88 -14.32
C ALA A 72 -35.43 13.41 -13.54
N LYS A 73 -35.24 14.29 -12.54
CA LYS A 73 -36.32 14.82 -11.69
C LYS A 73 -36.81 16.23 -12.06
N THR A 74 -36.21 16.91 -13.03
CA THR A 74 -36.50 18.34 -13.34
C THR A 74 -37.30 18.58 -14.62
N THR A 75 -37.89 17.54 -15.24
CA THR A 75 -38.85 17.70 -16.33
C THR A 75 -40.24 17.23 -15.90
N ASN A 76 -41.00 18.12 -15.27
CA ASN A 76 -42.47 18.06 -15.23
C ASN A 76 -43.06 19.47 -15.12
#